data_AF-A0A2J4YN14-F1
#
_entry.id   AF-A0A2J4YN14-F1
#
_cell.length_a   1.000
_cell.length_b   1.000
_cell.length_c   1.000
_cell.angle_alpha   90.00
_cell.angle_beta   90.00
_cell.angle_gamma   90.00
#
_symmetry.space_group_name_H-M   'P 1'
#
loop_
_entity.id
_entity.type
_entity.pdbx_description
1 polymer ?
#
loop_
_entity_poly.entity_id
_entity_poly.type
_entity_poly.pdbx_seq_one_letter_code
_entity_poly.pdbx_strand_id
1 'polypeptide(L)'
;VEYVFSALLMLAERDGFALADRTVGIVGVGNVGGRLQKRLEALGIKTLLCDPPRADRGDEGDFRSLDELVQDADILTFHTPLYKEGQYKTLHLADEALIRRLKPGTILINACRGPVVDNAALLQQLQAGQALSVVLDVWEPEPDLNTELLKRVDIGTPHIAGYTLEGKARGTTQVFEAYSAFIGHPQQVALDTLLPAPEFGRITLHGPLDQATLKRLAHLVYDVRRDDAPLRKVAGAAGEFDKLRKNYQERREWSSLYVQCSDAQAATLLRQLGFNAVHHPVR
;
A
#
# COMPACT_ATOMS: atom_id res chain seq x y z
N VAL A 1 -1.10 1.41 -2.85
CA VAL A 1 -0.21 2.53 -2.44
C VAL A 1 -0.76 3.25 -1.22
N GLU A 2 -1.95 3.85 -1.29
CA GLU A 2 -2.50 4.63 -0.15
C GLU A 2 -2.83 3.76 1.08
N TYR A 3 -3.17 2.49 0.86
CA TYR A 3 -3.24 1.49 1.93
C TYR A 3 -1.90 1.34 2.69
N VAL A 4 -0.79 1.21 1.94
CA VAL A 4 0.56 1.06 2.49
C VAL A 4 0.94 2.31 3.30
N PHE A 5 0.71 3.51 2.75
CA PHE A 5 0.94 4.75 3.49
C PHE A 5 0.08 4.87 4.75
N SER A 6 -1.20 4.50 4.68
CA SER A 6 -2.09 4.54 5.84
C SER A 6 -1.57 3.65 6.98
N ALA A 7 -1.11 2.44 6.67
CA ALA A 7 -0.50 1.54 7.64
C ALA A 7 0.84 2.08 8.17
N LEU A 8 1.73 2.55 7.29
CA LEU A 8 3.03 3.10 7.69
C LEU A 8 2.91 4.34 8.59
N LEU A 9 2.00 5.26 8.27
CA LEU A 9 1.74 6.45 9.09
C LEU A 9 1.13 6.08 10.45
N MET A 10 0.34 5.00 10.51
CA MET A 10 -0.18 4.47 11.77
C MET A 10 0.94 3.90 12.64
N LEU A 11 1.77 3.02 12.08
CA LEU A 11 2.92 2.40 12.78
C LEU A 11 3.94 3.44 13.23
N ALA A 12 4.23 4.43 12.37
CA ALA A 12 5.15 5.53 12.69
C ALA A 12 4.69 6.36 13.90
N GLU A 13 3.40 6.63 14.02
CA GLU A 13 2.85 7.29 15.22
C GLU A 13 2.89 6.38 16.44
N ARG A 14 2.50 5.11 16.29
CA ARG A 14 2.45 4.14 17.40
C ARG A 14 3.83 3.91 18.02
N ASP A 15 4.84 3.73 17.20
CA ASP A 15 6.18 3.31 17.62
C ASP A 15 7.17 4.48 17.69
N GLY A 16 6.75 5.70 17.33
CA GLY A 16 7.52 6.92 17.50
C GLY A 16 8.76 7.03 16.60
N PHE A 17 8.60 6.80 15.29
CA PHE A 17 9.68 6.98 14.31
C PHE A 17 9.29 7.91 13.15
N ALA A 18 10.28 8.55 12.53
CA ALA A 18 10.09 9.29 11.29
C ALA A 18 10.27 8.35 10.08
N LEU A 19 9.36 8.44 9.11
CA LEU A 19 9.45 7.67 7.86
C LEU A 19 10.68 8.07 7.03
N ALA A 20 11.11 9.32 7.14
CA ALA A 20 12.33 9.82 6.48
C ALA A 20 13.61 9.12 6.97
N ASP A 21 13.60 8.57 8.19
CA ASP A 21 14.74 7.84 8.77
C ASP A 21 14.73 6.34 8.38
N ARG A 22 13.75 5.89 7.60
CA ARG A 22 13.59 4.48 7.21
C ARG A 22 14.02 4.24 5.78
N THR A 23 14.56 3.05 5.54
CA THR A 23 14.79 2.51 4.19
C THR A 23 13.67 1.57 3.77
N VAL A 24 12.99 1.86 2.66
CA VAL A 24 11.90 1.03 2.12
C VAL A 24 12.39 0.16 0.97
N GLY A 25 12.46 -1.15 1.19
CA GLY A 25 12.67 -2.16 0.16
C GLY A 25 11.36 -2.54 -0.54
N ILE A 26 11.30 -2.32 -1.85
CA ILE A 26 10.14 -2.61 -2.69
C ILE A 26 10.44 -3.83 -3.56
N VAL A 27 9.74 -4.93 -3.30
CA VAL A 27 9.85 -6.18 -4.06
C VAL A 27 8.73 -6.23 -5.10
N GLY A 28 9.08 -6.07 -6.38
CA GLY A 28 8.14 -5.92 -7.50
C GLY A 28 7.83 -4.44 -7.78
N VAL A 29 8.41 -3.89 -8.84
CA VAL A 29 8.35 -2.46 -9.20
C VAL A 29 7.51 -2.26 -10.47
N GLY A 30 6.34 -2.90 -10.49
CA GLY A 30 5.34 -2.75 -11.53
C GLY A 30 4.38 -1.58 -11.26
N ASN A 31 3.10 -1.77 -11.60
CA ASN A 31 2.06 -0.74 -11.44
C ASN A 31 1.95 -0.21 -10.00
N VAL A 32 1.97 -1.08 -8.99
CA VAL A 32 1.84 -0.66 -7.58
C VAL A 32 3.19 -0.18 -7.04
N GLY A 33 4.23 -1.00 -7.15
CA GLY A 33 5.55 -0.69 -6.61
C GLY A 33 6.16 0.59 -7.18
N GLY A 34 6.06 0.83 -8.49
CA GLY A 34 6.58 2.06 -9.10
C GLY A 34 5.81 3.32 -8.69
N ARG A 35 4.49 3.22 -8.42
CA ARG A 35 3.71 4.35 -7.87
C ARG A 35 4.05 4.59 -6.40
N LEU A 36 4.32 3.53 -5.64
CA LEU A 36 4.79 3.63 -4.26
C LEU A 36 6.16 4.31 -4.19
N GLN A 37 7.12 3.85 -4.99
CA GLN A 37 8.46 4.43 -5.11
C GLN A 37 8.39 5.94 -5.32
N LYS A 38 7.68 6.41 -6.36
CA LYS A 38 7.58 7.84 -6.69
C LYS A 38 7.07 8.69 -5.52
N ARG A 39 6.12 8.18 -4.74
CA ARG A 39 5.57 8.91 -3.58
C ARG A 39 6.52 8.90 -2.39
N LEU A 40 7.28 7.82 -2.18
CA LEU A 40 8.30 7.73 -1.13
C LEU A 40 9.48 8.65 -1.44
N GLU A 41 9.97 8.65 -2.68
CA GLU A 41 11.04 9.54 -3.14
C GLU A 41 10.64 11.02 -3.04
N ALA A 42 9.38 11.36 -3.32
CA ALA A 42 8.87 12.72 -3.13
C ALA A 42 8.94 13.19 -1.67
N LEU A 43 8.83 12.25 -0.71
CA LEU A 43 9.01 12.53 0.74
C LEU A 43 10.48 12.51 1.17
N GLY A 44 11.42 12.26 0.25
CA GLY A 44 12.83 12.08 0.58
C GLY A 44 13.12 10.77 1.32
N ILE A 45 12.21 9.80 1.29
CA ILE A 45 12.40 8.49 1.94
C ILE A 45 13.29 7.63 1.04
N LYS A 46 14.32 7.01 1.63
CA LYS A 46 15.23 6.12 0.89
C LYS A 46 14.48 4.86 0.43
N THR A 47 14.58 4.54 -0.85
CA THR A 47 13.98 3.31 -1.42
C THR A 47 15.03 2.41 -2.04
N LEU A 48 14.87 1.10 -1.86
CA LEU A 48 15.63 0.05 -2.54
C LEU A 48 14.67 -0.75 -3.42
N LEU A 49 15.09 -1.10 -4.64
CA LEU A 49 14.21 -1.68 -5.64
C LEU A 49 14.66 -3.10 -5.97
N CYS A 50 13.76 -4.08 -5.88
CA CYS A 50 14.03 -5.45 -6.31
C CYS A 50 13.00 -5.88 -7.35
N ASP A 51 13.43 -6.01 -8.61
CA ASP A 51 12.60 -6.52 -9.71
C ASP A 51 13.47 -7.20 -10.78
N PRO A 52 13.89 -8.47 -10.55
CA PRO A 52 14.74 -9.20 -11.50
C PRO A 52 14.17 -9.23 -12.94
N PRO A 53 12.86 -9.46 -13.19
CA PRO A 53 12.30 -9.37 -14.53
C PRO A 53 12.50 -8.03 -15.25
N ARG A 54 12.53 -6.90 -14.53
CA ARG A 54 12.81 -5.58 -15.11
C ARG A 54 14.30 -5.37 -15.33
N ALA A 55 15.13 -5.78 -14.37
CA ALA A 55 16.59 -5.73 -14.50
C ALA A 55 17.06 -6.56 -15.71
N ASP A 56 16.59 -7.79 -15.86
CA ASP A 56 16.96 -8.70 -16.96
C ASP A 56 16.46 -8.21 -18.33
N ARG A 57 15.41 -7.38 -18.35
CA ARG A 57 14.92 -6.71 -19.57
C ARG A 57 15.77 -5.49 -19.95
N GLY A 58 16.65 -5.03 -19.07
CA GLY A 58 17.46 -3.83 -19.27
C GLY A 58 16.69 -2.53 -19.00
N ASP A 59 15.64 -2.56 -18.17
CA ASP A 59 14.96 -1.34 -17.74
C ASP A 59 15.91 -0.45 -16.92
N GLU A 60 15.79 0.87 -17.07
CA GLU A 60 16.49 1.82 -16.22
C GLU A 60 15.98 1.75 -14.76
N GLY A 61 16.92 1.70 -13.82
CA GLY A 61 16.66 1.69 -12.37
C GLY A 61 17.82 1.08 -11.59
N ASP A 62 18.00 1.52 -10.34
CA ASP A 62 18.97 0.90 -9.41
C ASP A 62 18.35 -0.38 -8.79
N PHE A 63 18.22 -1.41 -9.62
CA PHE A 63 17.67 -2.70 -9.19
C PHE A 63 18.72 -3.50 -8.41
N ARG A 64 18.33 -3.94 -7.22
CA ARG A 64 19.11 -4.70 -6.26
C ARG A 64 18.55 -6.11 -6.10
N SER A 65 19.38 -7.00 -5.58
CA SER A 65 18.96 -8.33 -5.18
C SER A 65 18.02 -8.30 -3.97
N LEU A 66 17.18 -9.32 -3.82
CA LEU A 66 16.34 -9.46 -2.63
C LEU A 66 17.18 -9.55 -1.34
N ASP A 67 18.37 -10.15 -1.43
CA ASP A 67 19.29 -10.26 -0.30
C ASP A 67 19.81 -8.91 0.19
N GLU A 68 20.17 -7.99 -0.73
CA GLU A 68 20.54 -6.62 -0.38
C GLU A 68 19.38 -5.88 0.31
N LEU A 69 18.14 -6.05 -0.17
CA LEU A 69 16.96 -5.46 0.48
C LEU A 69 16.76 -6.01 1.89
N VAL A 70 16.92 -7.31 2.11
CA VAL A 70 16.79 -7.94 3.44
C VAL A 70 17.84 -7.41 4.42
N GLN A 71 19.04 -7.10 3.95
CA GLN A 71 20.12 -6.55 4.77
C GLN A 71 19.87 -5.07 5.11
N ASP A 72 19.46 -4.26 4.13
CA ASP A 72 19.48 -2.81 4.24
C ASP A 72 18.11 -2.18 4.54
N ALA A 73 16.99 -2.81 4.19
CA ALA A 73 15.66 -2.22 4.36
C ALA A 73 15.10 -2.36 5.80
N ASP A 74 14.53 -1.28 6.32
CA ASP A 74 13.78 -1.29 7.58
C ASP A 74 12.30 -1.63 7.34
N ILE A 75 11.82 -1.40 6.12
CA ILE A 75 10.47 -1.72 5.67
C ILE A 75 10.60 -2.56 4.40
N LEU A 76 10.05 -3.77 4.38
CA LEU A 76 10.05 -4.64 3.21
C LEU A 76 8.61 -4.87 2.74
N THR A 77 8.29 -4.45 1.51
CA THR A 77 6.93 -4.54 0.95
C THR A 77 6.87 -5.28 -0.37
N PHE A 78 5.89 -6.18 -0.50
CA PHE A 78 5.73 -7.07 -1.65
C PHE A 78 4.59 -6.62 -2.57
N HIS A 79 4.91 -6.52 -3.86
CA HIS A 79 4.03 -6.07 -4.95
C HIS A 79 4.19 -6.94 -6.21
N THR A 80 4.63 -8.18 -6.06
CA THR A 80 4.81 -9.16 -7.14
C THR A 80 3.51 -9.88 -7.49
N PRO A 81 3.36 -10.42 -8.72
CA PRO A 81 2.41 -11.50 -8.98
C PRO A 81 2.80 -12.78 -8.21
N LEU A 82 1.93 -13.79 -8.23
CA LEU A 82 2.23 -15.13 -7.71
C LEU A 82 2.68 -16.04 -8.86
N TYR A 83 3.96 -16.36 -8.91
CA TYR A 83 4.55 -17.38 -9.78
C TYR A 83 4.92 -18.59 -8.92
N LYS A 84 4.37 -19.77 -9.25
CA LYS A 84 4.62 -21.00 -8.49
C LYS A 84 5.94 -21.67 -8.86
N GLU A 85 6.42 -21.40 -10.07
CA GLU A 85 7.58 -22.01 -10.68
C GLU A 85 8.28 -21.02 -11.63
N GLY A 86 9.38 -21.46 -12.23
CA GLY A 86 10.21 -20.66 -13.14
C GLY A 86 11.23 -19.79 -12.41
N GLN A 87 12.06 -19.10 -13.20
CA GLN A 87 13.19 -18.32 -12.70
C GLN A 87 12.81 -17.20 -11.71
N TYR A 88 11.58 -16.70 -11.80
CA TYR A 88 11.06 -15.63 -10.94
C TYR A 88 9.97 -16.14 -9.98
N LYS A 89 10.06 -17.40 -9.54
CA LYS A 89 9.13 -17.97 -8.56
C LYS A 89 8.98 -17.00 -7.37
N THR A 90 7.73 -16.68 -7.05
CA THR A 90 7.38 -15.82 -5.90
C THR A 90 6.54 -16.55 -4.85
N LEU A 91 6.13 -17.79 -5.09
CA LEU A 91 5.56 -18.66 -4.05
C LEU A 91 6.59 -18.84 -2.93
N HIS A 92 6.21 -18.40 -1.73
CA HIS A 92 7.05 -18.37 -0.52
C HIS A 92 8.37 -17.63 -0.78
N LEU A 93 8.29 -16.50 -1.49
CA LEU A 93 9.44 -15.62 -1.68
C LEU A 93 9.99 -15.11 -0.35
N ALA A 94 9.10 -14.81 0.60
CA ALA A 94 9.45 -14.63 2.01
C ALA A 94 9.17 -15.94 2.76
N ASP A 95 10.12 -16.87 2.68
CA ASP A 95 10.15 -18.12 3.43
C ASP A 95 10.74 -17.94 4.84
N GLU A 96 10.83 -19.03 5.61
CA GLU A 96 11.43 -19.03 6.95
C GLU A 96 12.85 -18.46 6.98
N ALA A 97 13.68 -18.79 5.99
CA ALA A 97 15.07 -18.38 5.93
C ALA A 97 15.21 -16.86 5.71
N LEU A 98 14.40 -16.30 4.80
CA LEU A 98 14.34 -14.87 4.59
C LEU A 98 13.79 -14.14 5.81
N ILE A 99 12.66 -14.59 6.37
CA ILE A 99 12.01 -13.92 7.50
C ILE A 99 12.95 -13.89 8.70
N ARG A 100 13.66 -14.98 9.01
CA ARG A 100 14.65 -15.04 10.11
C ARG A 100 15.79 -14.04 9.95
N ARG A 101 16.13 -13.65 8.72
CA ARG A 101 17.22 -12.69 8.43
C ARG A 101 16.79 -11.24 8.51
N LEU A 102 15.49 -10.95 8.60
CA LEU A 102 15.00 -9.57 8.74
C LEU A 102 15.55 -8.94 10.03
N LYS A 103 15.94 -7.66 9.93
CA LYS A 103 16.45 -6.90 11.06
C LYS A 103 15.40 -6.81 12.18
N PRO A 104 15.81 -6.78 13.46
CA PRO A 104 14.90 -6.44 14.55
C PRO A 104 14.24 -5.08 14.30
N GLY A 105 12.92 -5.02 14.44
CA GLY A 105 12.11 -3.84 14.17
C GLY A 105 11.71 -3.65 12.70
N THR A 106 12.04 -4.59 11.80
CA THR A 106 11.60 -4.51 10.39
C THR A 106 10.08 -4.57 10.28
N ILE A 107 9.52 -3.74 9.38
CA ILE A 107 8.11 -3.78 9.00
C ILE A 107 7.95 -4.60 7.71
N LEU A 108 7.26 -5.73 7.79
CA LEU A 108 6.91 -6.59 6.65
C LEU A 108 5.50 -6.27 6.15
N ILE A 109 5.35 -5.99 4.86
CA ILE A 109 4.05 -5.64 4.27
C ILE A 109 3.75 -6.54 3.07
N ASN A 110 2.68 -7.34 3.14
CA ASN A 110 2.16 -8.08 1.99
C ASN A 110 0.73 -7.63 1.67
N ALA A 111 0.58 -6.96 0.53
CA ALA A 111 -0.70 -6.61 -0.07
C ALA A 111 -0.75 -7.00 -1.55
N CYS A 112 0.02 -8.02 -1.95
CA CYS A 112 0.03 -8.53 -3.32
C CYS A 112 -0.77 -9.84 -3.45
N ARG A 113 -0.21 -10.96 -3.02
CA ARG A 113 -0.82 -12.29 -3.05
C ARG A 113 -0.41 -13.06 -1.80
N GLY A 114 -1.36 -13.75 -1.16
CA GLY A 114 -1.15 -14.42 0.12
C GLY A 114 0.09 -15.32 0.14
N PRO A 115 0.18 -16.33 -0.76
CA PRO A 115 1.29 -17.28 -0.79
C PRO A 115 2.67 -16.71 -1.17
N VAL A 116 2.81 -15.39 -1.36
CA VAL A 116 4.14 -14.78 -1.53
C VAL A 116 4.93 -14.79 -0.22
N VAL A 117 4.23 -14.69 0.91
CA VAL A 117 4.80 -14.87 2.24
C VAL A 117 4.35 -16.24 2.74
N ASP A 118 5.28 -17.06 3.25
CA ASP A 118 4.91 -18.28 3.95
C ASP A 118 4.28 -17.92 5.30
N ASN A 119 2.96 -17.97 5.36
CA ASN A 119 2.19 -17.61 6.55
C ASN A 119 2.48 -18.51 7.75
N ALA A 120 2.83 -19.78 7.53
CA ALA A 120 3.16 -20.70 8.62
C ALA A 120 4.53 -20.38 9.20
N ALA A 121 5.53 -20.13 8.35
CA ALA A 121 6.86 -19.70 8.78
C ALA A 121 6.81 -18.35 9.51
N LEU A 122 6.03 -17.39 8.98
CA LEU A 122 5.83 -16.08 9.61
C LEU A 122 5.21 -16.23 11.01
N LEU A 123 4.17 -17.05 11.15
CA LEU A 123 3.54 -17.30 12.46
C LEU A 123 4.55 -17.88 13.46
N GLN A 124 5.37 -18.85 13.04
CA GLN A 124 6.39 -19.44 13.90
C GLN A 124 7.42 -18.41 14.38
N GLN A 125 7.90 -17.53 13.49
CA GLN A 125 8.82 -16.46 13.88
C GLN A 125 8.20 -15.45 14.86
N LEU A 126 6.95 -15.05 14.64
CA LEU A 126 6.21 -14.16 15.55
C LEU A 126 5.92 -14.84 16.90
N GLN A 127 5.72 -16.16 16.92
CA GLN A 127 5.59 -16.95 18.16
C GLN A 127 6.92 -17.07 18.91
N ALA A 128 8.03 -17.16 18.18
CA ALA A 128 9.39 -17.18 18.75
C ALA A 128 9.84 -15.81 19.29
N GLY A 129 9.02 -14.75 19.13
CA GLY A 129 9.32 -13.41 19.63
C GLY A 129 10.28 -12.61 18.75
N GLN A 130 10.43 -12.97 17.47
CA GLN A 130 11.16 -12.12 16.53
C GLN A 130 10.48 -10.75 16.47
N ALA A 131 11.25 -9.69 16.72
CA ALA A 131 10.75 -8.32 16.72
C ALA A 131 10.48 -7.86 15.29
N LEU A 132 9.25 -8.08 14.80
CA LEU A 132 8.77 -7.63 13.51
C LEU A 132 7.44 -6.93 13.68
N SER A 133 7.20 -5.91 12.86
CA SER A 133 5.85 -5.43 12.61
C SER A 133 5.36 -5.97 11.27
N VAL A 134 4.09 -6.35 11.18
CA VAL A 134 3.52 -7.05 10.04
C VAL A 134 2.19 -6.42 9.63
N VAL A 135 2.06 -6.17 8.33
CA VAL A 135 0.84 -5.72 7.68
C VAL A 135 0.46 -6.71 6.58
N LEU A 136 -0.65 -7.43 6.76
CA LEU A 136 -1.19 -8.37 5.76
C LEU A 136 -2.56 -7.89 5.28
N ASP A 137 -2.69 -7.66 3.98
CA ASP A 137 -4.01 -7.57 3.33
C ASP A 137 -4.39 -8.90 2.67
N VAL A 138 -3.44 -9.80 2.43
CA VAL A 138 -3.64 -11.05 1.71
C VAL A 138 -3.13 -12.23 2.51
N TRP A 139 -3.76 -13.40 2.35
CA TRP A 139 -3.59 -14.54 3.26
C TRP A 139 -3.41 -15.86 2.53
N GLU A 140 -2.73 -16.80 3.18
CA GLU A 140 -2.63 -18.20 2.78
C GLU A 140 -3.28 -19.10 3.85
N PRO A 141 -4.32 -19.89 3.52
CA PRO A 141 -5.21 -19.71 2.36
C PRO A 141 -6.22 -18.56 2.58
N GLU A 142 -6.82 -18.07 1.48
CA GLU A 142 -8.06 -17.27 1.52
C GLU A 142 -9.23 -18.14 1.05
N PRO A 143 -10.45 -17.97 1.60
CA PRO A 143 -10.85 -17.03 2.65
C PRO A 143 -10.50 -17.49 4.08
N ASP A 144 -10.08 -18.74 4.25
CA ASP A 144 -9.83 -19.39 5.55
C ASP A 144 -8.45 -19.05 6.14
N LEU A 145 -8.24 -17.76 6.41
CA LEU A 145 -6.96 -17.26 6.94
C LEU A 145 -6.61 -17.89 8.29
N ASN A 146 -5.31 -17.96 8.59
CA ASN A 146 -4.83 -18.40 9.90
C ASN A 146 -5.13 -17.34 10.98
N THR A 147 -6.08 -17.65 11.87
CA THR A 147 -6.54 -16.72 12.91
C THR A 147 -5.50 -16.47 14.00
N GLU A 148 -4.59 -17.41 14.26
CA GLU A 148 -3.46 -17.20 15.18
C GLU A 148 -2.42 -16.24 14.60
N LEU A 149 -2.22 -16.27 13.28
CA LEU A 149 -1.40 -15.26 12.60
C LEU A 149 -2.07 -13.89 12.67
N LEU A 150 -3.37 -13.78 12.38
CA LEU A 150 -4.09 -12.50 12.47
C LEU A 150 -3.96 -11.84 13.84
N LYS A 151 -4.01 -12.62 14.93
CA LYS A 151 -3.83 -12.11 16.30
C LYS A 151 -2.45 -11.48 16.55
N ARG A 152 -1.44 -11.83 15.74
CA ARG A 152 -0.05 -11.42 15.93
C ARG A 152 0.42 -10.33 14.97
N VAL A 153 -0.24 -10.15 13.84
CA VAL A 153 0.07 -9.04 12.92
C VAL A 153 -0.48 -7.73 13.45
N ASP A 154 0.21 -6.63 13.16
CA ASP A 154 -0.16 -5.28 13.58
C ASP A 154 -1.38 -4.75 12.82
N ILE A 155 -1.46 -5.06 11.51
CA ILE A 155 -2.64 -4.79 10.67
C ILE A 155 -2.94 -6.03 9.84
N GLY A 156 -4.19 -6.48 9.90
CA GLY A 156 -4.74 -7.53 9.06
C GLY A 156 -6.04 -7.09 8.40
N THR A 157 -6.13 -7.08 7.07
CA THR A 157 -7.36 -6.71 6.33
C THR A 157 -7.78 -7.78 5.32
N PRO A 158 -9.07 -7.84 4.93
CA PRO A 158 -9.60 -8.96 4.15
C PRO A 158 -9.45 -8.75 2.63
N HIS A 159 -8.23 -8.55 2.14
CA HIS A 159 -7.93 -8.40 0.71
C HIS A 159 -8.73 -7.27 0.05
N ILE A 160 -8.57 -6.07 0.61
CA ILE A 160 -9.28 -4.84 0.25
C ILE A 160 -8.34 -3.66 -0.06
N ALA A 161 -7.02 -3.84 -0.08
CA ALA A 161 -6.08 -2.74 -0.27
C ALA A 161 -6.34 -1.94 -1.57
N GLY A 162 -6.89 -2.60 -2.60
CA GLY A 162 -7.28 -2.00 -3.88
C GLY A 162 -8.75 -1.55 -3.99
N TYR A 163 -9.57 -1.67 -2.95
CA TYR A 163 -11.01 -1.38 -3.01
C TYR A 163 -11.32 0.11 -2.81
N THR A 164 -10.96 0.94 -3.79
CA THR A 164 -11.43 2.33 -3.87
C THR A 164 -12.55 2.46 -4.89
N LEU A 165 -13.44 3.44 -4.72
CA LEU A 165 -14.44 3.77 -5.75
C LEU A 165 -13.75 4.17 -7.06
N GLU A 166 -12.71 4.99 -6.96
CA GLU A 166 -11.85 5.37 -8.09
C GLU A 166 -11.21 4.15 -8.74
N GLY A 167 -10.70 3.20 -7.97
CA GLY A 167 -10.08 1.98 -8.48
C GLY A 167 -11.06 1.10 -9.26
N LYS A 168 -12.26 0.90 -8.72
CA LYS A 168 -13.34 0.15 -9.39
C LYS A 168 -13.78 0.86 -10.68
N ALA A 169 -14.03 2.16 -10.64
CA ALA A 169 -14.44 2.95 -11.80
C ALA A 169 -13.36 3.02 -12.88
N ARG A 170 -12.09 3.17 -12.48
CA ARG A 170 -10.93 3.22 -13.38
C ARG A 170 -10.79 1.95 -14.22
N GLY A 171 -11.15 0.79 -13.67
CA GLY A 171 -11.22 -0.45 -14.45
C GLY A 171 -12.18 -0.32 -15.64
N THR A 172 -13.40 0.17 -15.41
CA THR A 172 -14.38 0.44 -16.46
C THR A 172 -13.90 1.52 -17.43
N THR A 173 -13.37 2.63 -16.92
CA THR A 173 -12.85 3.74 -17.76
C THR A 173 -11.74 3.29 -18.70
N GLN A 174 -10.76 2.51 -18.22
CA GLN A 174 -9.66 2.04 -19.06
C GLN A 174 -10.13 1.09 -20.17
N VAL A 175 -11.10 0.22 -19.87
CA VAL A 175 -11.71 -0.66 -20.88
C VAL A 175 -12.51 0.15 -21.90
N PHE A 176 -13.27 1.15 -21.45
CA PHE A 176 -14.01 2.07 -22.31
C PHE A 176 -13.07 2.82 -23.27
N GLU A 177 -12.00 3.43 -22.75
CA GLU A 177 -11.00 4.15 -23.54
C GLU A 177 -10.35 3.23 -24.58
N ALA A 178 -9.90 2.03 -24.16
CA ALA A 178 -9.29 1.05 -25.07
C ALA A 178 -10.25 0.58 -26.15
N TYR A 179 -11.51 0.31 -25.80
CA TYR A 179 -12.53 -0.10 -26.76
C TYR A 179 -12.89 1.03 -27.73
N SER A 180 -13.03 2.26 -27.23
CA SER A 180 -13.31 3.44 -28.05
C SER A 180 -12.22 3.67 -29.10
N ALA A 181 -10.94 3.48 -28.72
CA ALA A 181 -9.81 3.54 -29.64
C ALA A 181 -9.85 2.38 -30.65
N PHE A 182 -10.15 1.15 -30.20
CA PHE A 182 -10.24 -0.02 -31.06
C PHE A 182 -11.29 0.14 -32.19
N ILE A 183 -12.42 0.78 -31.92
CA ILE A 183 -13.46 1.03 -32.92
C ILE A 183 -13.27 2.34 -33.71
N GLY A 184 -12.14 3.03 -33.56
CA GLY A 184 -11.80 4.24 -34.31
C GLY A 184 -12.42 5.55 -33.77
N HIS A 185 -12.96 5.54 -32.55
CA HIS A 185 -13.58 6.69 -31.90
C HIS A 185 -12.96 6.95 -30.53
N PRO A 186 -11.68 7.35 -30.44
CA PRO A 186 -11.00 7.54 -29.15
C PRO A 186 -11.73 8.59 -28.30
N GLN A 187 -12.15 8.18 -27.10
CA GLN A 187 -12.81 9.03 -26.11
C GLN A 187 -12.10 8.92 -24.77
N GLN A 188 -12.19 9.98 -23.96
CA GLN A 188 -11.68 10.03 -22.60
C GLN A 188 -12.78 10.53 -21.66
N VAL A 189 -12.81 10.03 -20.43
CA VAL A 189 -13.77 10.45 -19.42
C VAL A 189 -13.07 10.69 -18.08
N ALA A 190 -13.29 11.87 -17.51
CA ALA A 190 -12.73 12.20 -16.21
C ALA A 190 -13.53 11.51 -15.09
N LEU A 191 -12.85 10.83 -14.17
CA LEU A 191 -13.49 10.04 -13.11
C LEU A 191 -14.40 10.87 -12.18
N ASP A 192 -14.05 12.14 -11.96
CA ASP A 192 -14.83 13.06 -11.12
C ASP A 192 -16.22 13.38 -11.69
N THR A 193 -16.42 13.21 -13.00
CA THR A 193 -17.74 13.32 -13.63
C THR A 193 -18.63 12.09 -13.43
N LEU A 194 -18.05 10.96 -13.02
CA LEU A 194 -18.75 9.68 -12.86
C LEU A 194 -19.03 9.35 -11.40
N LEU A 195 -18.14 9.77 -10.50
CA LEU A 195 -18.20 9.43 -9.09
C LEU A 195 -19.07 10.42 -8.30
N PRO A 196 -19.77 9.98 -7.25
CA PRO A 196 -20.44 10.90 -6.34
C PRO A 196 -19.42 11.78 -5.62
N ALA A 197 -19.87 12.95 -5.16
CA ALA A 197 -19.06 13.83 -4.33
C ALA A 197 -18.64 13.08 -3.04
N PRO A 198 -17.37 13.19 -2.60
CA PRO A 198 -16.93 12.59 -1.34
C PRO A 198 -17.53 13.34 -0.14
N GLU A 199 -17.62 12.66 1.01
CA GLU A 199 -18.07 13.25 2.28
C GLU A 199 -17.22 14.48 2.67
N PHE A 200 -15.91 14.38 2.49
CA PHE A 200 -14.96 15.48 2.66
C PHE A 200 -14.32 15.86 1.32
N GLY A 201 -14.89 16.87 0.66
CA GLY A 201 -14.41 17.33 -0.65
C GLY A 201 -13.33 18.41 -0.62
N ARG A 202 -13.24 19.20 0.46
CA ARG A 202 -12.31 20.34 0.57
C ARG A 202 -11.80 20.54 1.99
N ILE A 203 -10.53 20.94 2.12
CA ILE A 203 -9.91 21.34 3.39
C ILE A 203 -8.83 22.41 3.16
N THR A 204 -8.57 23.24 4.17
CA THR A 204 -7.46 24.20 4.18
C THR A 204 -6.31 23.70 5.04
N LEU A 205 -5.09 23.80 4.55
CA LEU A 205 -3.84 23.55 5.28
C LEU A 205 -3.07 24.85 5.44
N HIS A 206 -2.82 25.26 6.69
CA HIS A 206 -1.97 26.40 7.01
C HIS A 206 -0.58 25.91 7.46
N GLY A 207 0.47 26.47 6.86
CA GLY A 207 1.87 26.12 7.15
C GLY A 207 2.42 24.96 6.30
N PRO A 208 3.67 24.53 6.59
CA PRO A 208 4.35 23.47 5.87
C PRO A 208 3.72 22.09 6.16
N LEU A 209 4.03 21.11 5.30
CA LEU A 209 3.64 19.72 5.51
C LEU A 209 4.71 18.97 6.31
N ASP A 210 4.34 18.43 7.47
CA ASP A 210 5.14 17.46 8.23
C ASP A 210 4.46 16.08 8.28
N GLN A 211 5.13 15.09 8.87
CA GLN A 211 4.62 13.72 8.96
C GLN A 211 3.29 13.63 9.71
N ALA A 212 3.13 14.37 10.81
CA ALA A 212 1.91 14.36 11.62
C ALA A 212 0.71 14.94 10.84
N THR A 213 0.96 16.01 10.08
CA THR A 213 -0.03 16.64 9.20
C THR A 213 -0.39 15.73 8.03
N LEU A 214 0.61 15.11 7.39
CA LEU A 214 0.38 14.12 6.33
C LEU A 214 -0.46 12.95 6.84
N LYS A 215 -0.16 12.43 8.03
CA LYS A 215 -0.96 11.39 8.68
C LYS A 215 -2.42 11.80 8.82
N ARG A 216 -2.68 12.99 9.36
CA ARG A 216 -4.05 13.51 9.54
C ARG A 216 -4.81 13.61 8.22
N LEU A 217 -4.17 14.10 7.15
CA LEU A 217 -4.78 14.16 5.82
C LEU A 217 -5.02 12.77 5.22
N ALA A 218 -4.03 11.87 5.31
CA ALA A 218 -4.13 10.52 4.80
C ALA A 218 -5.24 9.73 5.52
N HIS A 219 -5.32 9.82 6.85
CA HIS A 219 -6.32 9.13 7.67
C HIS A 219 -7.69 9.78 7.64
N LEU A 220 -7.81 11.07 7.31
CA LEU A 220 -9.10 11.70 6.98
C LEU A 220 -9.75 11.03 5.77
N VAL A 221 -8.95 10.67 4.76
CA VAL A 221 -9.44 9.97 3.57
C VAL A 221 -9.57 8.46 3.82
N TYR A 222 -8.55 7.85 4.43
CA TYR A 222 -8.51 6.43 4.71
C TYR A 222 -7.56 6.06 5.86
N ASP A 223 -8.14 5.63 6.98
CA ASP A 223 -7.44 4.95 8.07
C ASP A 223 -7.63 3.43 7.95
N VAL A 224 -6.53 2.70 7.75
CA VAL A 224 -6.54 1.24 7.57
C VAL A 224 -7.14 0.47 8.76
N ARG A 225 -7.10 1.06 9.97
CA ARG A 225 -7.64 0.44 11.18
C ARG A 225 -9.15 0.22 11.10
N ARG A 226 -9.85 0.99 10.24
CA ARG A 226 -11.30 0.85 10.01
C ARG A 226 -11.66 -0.50 9.39
N ASP A 227 -10.72 -1.13 8.67
CA ASP A 227 -10.90 -2.43 8.00
C ASP A 227 -10.26 -3.58 8.79
N ASP A 228 -9.23 -3.29 9.60
CA ASP A 228 -8.61 -4.25 10.51
C ASP A 228 -9.56 -4.68 11.62
N ALA A 229 -10.24 -3.72 12.28
CA ALA A 229 -11.10 -4.03 13.41
C ALA A 229 -12.29 -4.96 13.07
N PRO A 230 -13.03 -4.77 11.95
CA PRO A 230 -14.08 -5.70 11.53
C PRO A 230 -13.54 -7.12 11.26
N LEU A 231 -12.39 -7.26 10.61
CA LEU A 231 -11.81 -8.58 10.36
C LEU A 231 -11.49 -9.30 11.68
N ARG A 232 -10.83 -8.61 12.61
CA ARG A 232 -10.52 -9.17 13.94
C ARG A 232 -11.77 -9.60 14.71
N LYS A 233 -12.88 -8.89 14.53
CA LYS A 233 -14.16 -9.21 15.19
C LYS A 233 -14.79 -10.51 14.71
N VAL A 234 -14.61 -10.85 13.43
CA VAL A 234 -15.31 -11.97 12.78
C VAL A 234 -14.38 -13.12 12.36
N ALA A 235 -13.08 -12.99 12.58
CA ALA A 235 -12.09 -14.00 12.21
C ALA A 235 -12.42 -15.37 12.81
N GLY A 236 -12.39 -16.41 11.98
CA GLY A 236 -12.77 -17.79 12.36
C GLY A 236 -14.26 -18.11 12.15
N ALA A 237 -15.11 -17.13 11.87
CA ALA A 237 -16.48 -17.37 11.45
C ALA A 237 -16.56 -17.63 9.94
N ALA A 238 -17.18 -18.74 9.56
CA ALA A 238 -17.27 -19.19 8.17
C ALA A 238 -17.94 -18.14 7.28
N GLY A 239 -17.27 -17.79 6.18
CA GLY A 239 -17.77 -16.87 5.15
C GLY A 239 -17.74 -15.38 5.51
N GLU A 240 -17.35 -15.00 6.73
CA GLU A 240 -17.33 -13.58 7.13
C GLU A 240 -16.24 -12.78 6.39
N PHE A 241 -15.10 -13.41 6.05
CA PHE A 241 -14.07 -12.80 5.21
C PHE A 241 -14.63 -12.28 3.89
N ASP A 242 -15.38 -13.11 3.16
CA ASP A 242 -15.98 -12.73 1.88
C ASP A 242 -17.15 -11.75 2.06
N LYS A 243 -17.91 -11.83 3.16
CA LYS A 243 -18.97 -10.86 3.46
C LYS A 243 -18.41 -9.45 3.67
N LEU A 244 -17.27 -9.31 4.36
CA LEU A 244 -16.60 -8.02 4.53
C LEU A 244 -16.20 -7.41 3.20
N ARG A 245 -15.73 -8.24 2.25
CA ARG A 245 -15.35 -7.79 0.89
C ARG A 245 -16.57 -7.44 0.04
N LYS A 246 -17.59 -8.30 0.07
CA LYS A 246 -18.82 -8.13 -0.71
C LYS A 246 -19.58 -6.88 -0.30
N ASN A 247 -19.63 -6.60 1.01
CA ASN A 247 -20.34 -5.47 1.58
C ASN A 247 -19.38 -4.33 1.99
N TYR A 248 -18.21 -4.25 1.35
CA TYR A 248 -17.18 -3.28 1.71
C TYR A 248 -17.71 -1.85 1.56
N GLN A 249 -17.59 -1.06 2.64
CA GLN A 249 -18.00 0.34 2.65
C GLN A 249 -17.12 1.17 1.70
N GLU A 250 -17.68 2.27 1.20
CA GLU A 250 -16.98 3.10 0.24
C GLU A 250 -15.65 3.64 0.81
N ARG A 251 -14.66 3.68 -0.08
CA ARG A 251 -13.33 4.24 0.19
C ARG A 251 -12.96 5.11 -0.98
N ARG A 252 -12.45 6.30 -0.69
CA ARG A 252 -11.94 7.24 -1.70
C ARG A 252 -10.41 7.19 -1.75
N GLU A 253 -9.86 7.70 -2.84
CA GLU A 253 -8.42 7.98 -2.98
C GLU A 253 -8.09 9.42 -2.52
N TRP A 254 -6.83 9.70 -2.22
CA TRP A 254 -6.37 11.04 -1.80
C TRP A 254 -6.70 12.15 -2.80
N SER A 255 -6.83 11.81 -4.08
CA SER A 255 -7.22 12.74 -5.16
C SER A 255 -8.64 13.30 -5.00
N SER A 256 -9.50 12.62 -4.23
CA SER A 256 -10.86 13.09 -3.93
C SER A 256 -10.89 14.29 -2.97
N LEU A 257 -9.83 14.49 -2.19
CA LEU A 257 -9.70 15.58 -1.22
C LEU A 257 -8.96 16.76 -1.84
N TYR A 258 -9.67 17.88 -2.02
CA TYR A 258 -9.06 19.12 -2.46
C TYR A 258 -8.44 19.88 -1.28
N VAL A 259 -7.13 20.13 -1.32
CA VAL A 259 -6.37 20.75 -0.22
C VAL A 259 -5.86 22.13 -0.63
N GLN A 260 -6.39 23.18 -0.01
CA GLN A 260 -5.92 24.56 -0.19
C GLN A 260 -4.81 24.86 0.79
N CYS A 261 -3.58 25.01 0.31
CA CYS A 261 -2.40 25.23 1.15
C CYS A 261 -1.99 26.70 1.14
N SER A 262 -1.67 27.25 2.31
CA SER A 262 -1.02 28.58 2.40
C SER A 262 0.46 28.53 2.05
N ASP A 263 1.07 27.34 2.10
CA ASP A 263 2.48 27.11 1.78
C ASP A 263 2.61 26.43 0.40
N ALA A 264 3.50 26.96 -0.45
CA ALA A 264 3.67 26.50 -1.82
C ALA A 264 4.39 25.14 -1.92
N GLN A 265 5.29 24.85 -0.97
CA GLN A 265 6.01 23.58 -0.92
C GLN A 265 5.07 22.45 -0.49
N ALA A 266 4.24 22.68 0.53
CA ALA A 266 3.19 21.77 0.96
C ALA A 266 2.23 21.42 -0.18
N ALA A 267 1.76 22.41 -0.95
CA ALA A 267 0.91 22.16 -2.12
C ALA A 267 1.61 21.28 -3.17
N THR A 268 2.89 21.53 -3.43
CA THR A 268 3.67 20.77 -4.42
C THR A 268 3.88 19.33 -3.98
N LEU A 269 4.28 19.12 -2.73
CA LEU A 269 4.50 17.81 -2.16
C LEU A 269 3.20 17.00 -2.11
N LEU A 270 2.09 17.59 -1.65
CA LEU A 270 0.78 16.92 -1.62
C LEU A 270 0.31 16.49 -3.03
N ARG A 271 0.58 17.29 -4.08
CA ARG A 271 0.30 16.87 -5.48
C ARG A 271 1.13 15.67 -5.89
N GLN A 272 2.43 15.64 -5.56
CA GLN A 272 3.31 14.50 -5.85
C GLN A 272 2.84 13.23 -5.12
N LEU A 273 2.27 13.39 -3.93
CA LEU A 273 1.66 12.30 -3.16
C LEU A 273 0.31 11.83 -3.71
N GLY A 274 -0.35 12.62 -4.54
CA GLY A 274 -1.63 12.27 -5.17
C GLY A 274 -2.87 12.94 -4.58
N PHE A 275 -2.71 13.91 -3.68
CA PHE A 275 -3.81 14.80 -3.28
C PHE A 275 -4.10 15.83 -4.38
N ASN A 276 -5.34 16.33 -4.43
CA ASN A 276 -5.70 17.48 -5.26
C ASN A 276 -5.35 18.78 -4.53
N ALA A 277 -4.06 19.15 -4.50
CA ALA A 277 -3.59 20.29 -3.71
C ALA A 277 -3.23 21.52 -4.55
N VAL A 278 -3.61 22.71 -4.07
CA VAL A 278 -3.29 24.00 -4.68
C VAL A 278 -2.68 24.96 -3.66
N HIS A 279 -1.80 25.84 -4.12
CA HIS A 279 -1.30 26.94 -3.32
C HIS A 279 -2.28 28.11 -3.45
N HIS A 280 -2.79 28.60 -2.32
CA HIS A 280 -3.61 29.80 -2.27
C HIS A 280 -2.92 30.80 -1.32
N PRO A 281 -2.30 31.87 -1.85
CA PRO A 281 -1.60 32.83 -1.00
C PRO A 281 -2.61 33.46 -0.02
N VAL A 282 -2.26 33.44 1.27
CA VAL A 282 -3.02 34.13 2.30
C VAL A 282 -2.79 35.62 2.09
N ARG A 283 -3.89 36.40 2.01
CA ARG A 283 -3.82 37.87 2.00
C ARG A 283 -3.46 38.40 3.39
#